data_AF-A0A1G2M2H9-F1
#
_entry.id   AF-A0A1G2M2H9-F1
#
_cell.length_a   1.000
_cell.length_b   1.000
_cell.length_c   1.000
_cell.angle_alpha   90.00
_cell.angle_beta   90.00
_cell.angle_gamma   90.00
#
_symmetry.space_group_name_H-M   'P 1'
#
loop_
_entity.id
_entity.type
_entity.pdbx_description
1 polymer ?
#
loop_
_entity_poly.entity_id
_entity_poly.type
_entity_poly.pdbx_seq_one_letter_code
_entity_poly.pdbx_strand_id
1 'polypeptide(L)'
;MIGIVLGLGFQWWPNLHEPWQYIAFIFVYIDIVDYWMDYGPSLKKFPPKREIDVMLDVAIMFALFLYIYTTQLSLTYFFGAFILTRILDYFWLLSSKQEYQPSGVDAVYINSWLRFNLIESVTAGFLFWIALSSIIPVLTILLIFIGLRVIIRILASWQYKKIHFV
;
A
#
# COMPACT_ATOMS: atom_id res chain seq x y z
N MET A 1 4.40 -7.35 -14.18
CA MET A 1 4.48 -8.01 -12.86
C MET A 1 3.22 -7.76 -12.02
N ILE A 2 2.68 -6.53 -11.95
CA ILE A 2 1.37 -6.25 -11.31
C ILE A 2 0.23 -7.14 -11.82
N GLY A 3 0.18 -7.41 -13.14
CA GLY A 3 -0.84 -8.30 -13.72
C GLY A 3 -0.74 -9.75 -13.25
N ILE A 4 0.45 -10.21 -12.80
CA ILE A 4 0.62 -11.52 -12.18
C ILE A 4 0.04 -11.48 -10.76
N VAL A 5 0.34 -10.43 -10.00
CA VAL A 5 -0.22 -10.21 -8.64
C VAL A 5 -1.75 -10.19 -8.69
N LEU A 6 -2.32 -9.39 -9.58
CA LEU A 6 -3.77 -9.26 -9.73
C LEU A 6 -4.41 -10.52 -10.34
N GLY A 7 -3.76 -11.16 -11.31
CA GLY A 7 -4.28 -12.37 -11.95
C GLY A 7 -4.32 -13.57 -11.01
N LEU A 8 -3.21 -13.83 -10.30
CA LEU A 8 -3.13 -14.89 -9.30
C LEU A 8 -3.99 -14.57 -8.06
N GLY A 9 -4.04 -13.30 -7.64
CA GLY A 9 -4.92 -12.87 -6.55
C GLY A 9 -6.41 -13.13 -6.83
N PHE A 10 -6.82 -13.13 -8.11
CA PHE A 10 -8.23 -13.29 -8.49
C PHE A 10 -8.72 -14.72 -8.26
N GLN A 11 -7.79 -15.66 -8.14
CA GLN A 11 -8.08 -17.05 -7.78
C GLN A 11 -8.70 -17.17 -6.39
N TRP A 12 -8.54 -16.17 -5.51
CA TRP A 12 -9.14 -16.16 -4.17
C TRP A 12 -10.53 -15.53 -4.11
N TRP A 13 -11.02 -14.93 -5.21
CA TRP A 13 -12.37 -14.37 -5.28
C TRP A 13 -13.47 -15.37 -4.88
N PRO A 14 -13.44 -16.65 -5.33
CA PRO A 14 -14.46 -17.64 -4.95
C PRO A 14 -14.43 -18.02 -3.47
N ASN A 15 -13.34 -17.74 -2.74
CA ASN A 15 -13.20 -18.06 -1.32
C ASN A 15 -13.75 -16.96 -0.40
N LEU A 16 -14.28 -15.87 -0.95
CA LEU A 16 -14.88 -14.79 -0.17
C LEU A 16 -16.30 -15.19 0.25
N HIS A 17 -16.65 -14.98 1.51
CA HIS A 17 -17.92 -15.38 2.09
C HIS A 17 -18.71 -14.19 2.63
N GLU A 18 -18.03 -13.27 3.31
CA GLU A 18 -18.68 -12.16 3.99
C GLU A 18 -18.70 -10.89 3.12
N PRO A 19 -19.77 -10.06 3.16
CA PRO A 19 -19.88 -8.85 2.34
C PRO A 19 -18.68 -7.90 2.47
N TRP A 20 -18.10 -7.77 3.67
CA TRP A 20 -16.93 -6.91 3.89
C TRP A 20 -15.69 -7.43 3.16
N GLN A 21 -15.56 -8.74 2.96
CA GLN A 21 -14.41 -9.34 2.27
C GLN A 21 -14.41 -8.96 0.79
N TYR A 22 -15.57 -8.93 0.15
CA TYR A 22 -15.72 -8.46 -1.24
C TYR A 22 -15.35 -6.98 -1.39
N ILE A 23 -15.79 -6.15 -0.44
CA ILE A 23 -15.43 -4.71 -0.42
C ILE A 23 -13.93 -4.55 -0.22
N ALA A 24 -13.34 -5.27 0.74
CA ALA A 24 -11.90 -5.25 0.99
C ALA A 24 -11.12 -5.73 -0.23
N PHE A 25 -11.56 -6.79 -0.89
CA PHE A 25 -10.93 -7.33 -2.10
C PHE A 25 -10.91 -6.32 -3.24
N ILE A 26 -12.06 -5.73 -3.57
CA ILE A 26 -12.15 -4.69 -4.62
C ILE A 26 -11.25 -3.50 -4.26
N PHE A 27 -11.28 -3.07 -3.01
CA PHE A 27 -10.45 -1.97 -2.53
C PHE A 27 -8.96 -2.28 -2.68
N VAL A 28 -8.50 -3.46 -2.25
CA VAL A 28 -7.09 -3.89 -2.39
C VAL A 28 -6.66 -3.88 -3.86
N TYR A 29 -7.51 -4.33 -4.77
CA TYR A 29 -7.20 -4.29 -6.21
C TYR A 29 -6.97 -2.87 -6.70
N ILE A 30 -7.87 -1.95 -6.35
CA ILE A 30 -7.73 -0.54 -6.69
C ILE A 30 -6.44 0.02 -6.07
N ASP A 31 -6.17 -0.33 -4.80
CA ASP A 31 -5.02 0.14 -4.04
C ASP A 31 -3.68 -0.33 -4.63
N ILE A 32 -3.63 -1.58 -5.10
CA ILE A 32 -2.47 -2.16 -5.77
C ILE A 32 -2.24 -1.51 -7.13
N VAL A 33 -3.30 -1.25 -7.90
CA VAL A 33 -3.21 -0.53 -9.18
C VAL A 33 -2.70 0.89 -8.95
N ASP A 34 -3.23 1.59 -7.94
CA ASP A 34 -2.81 2.93 -7.58
C ASP A 34 -1.34 2.98 -7.14
N TYR A 35 -0.91 2.03 -6.30
CA TYR A 35 0.49 1.85 -5.93
C TYR A 35 1.39 1.69 -7.16
N TRP A 36 0.98 0.85 -8.12
CA TRP A 36 1.74 0.62 -9.35
C TRP A 36 1.87 1.87 -10.23
N MET A 37 0.86 2.74 -10.25
CA MET A 37 0.89 3.99 -11.01
C MET A 37 1.99 4.96 -10.54
N ASP A 38 2.44 4.86 -9.29
CA ASP A 38 3.56 5.64 -8.76
C ASP A 38 4.87 4.85 -8.76
N TYR A 39 4.81 3.59 -8.35
CA TYR A 39 5.99 2.72 -8.26
C TYR A 39 6.61 2.45 -9.63
N GLY A 40 5.82 2.16 -10.66
CA GLY A 40 6.32 1.82 -12.01
C GLY A 40 7.19 2.91 -12.64
N PRO A 41 6.73 4.17 -12.73
CA PRO A 41 7.56 5.29 -13.19
C PRO A 41 8.77 5.54 -12.28
N SER A 42 8.61 5.40 -10.96
CA SER A 42 9.68 5.60 -9.98
C SER A 42 10.79 4.57 -10.13
N LEU A 43 10.46 3.29 -10.36
CA LEU A 43 11.43 2.22 -10.58
C LEU A 43 12.27 2.45 -11.85
N LYS A 44 11.70 3.07 -12.89
CA LYS A 44 12.46 3.45 -14.10
C LYS A 44 13.46 4.57 -13.81
N LYS A 45 13.13 5.49 -12.89
CA LYS A 45 14.01 6.60 -12.48
C LYS A 45 15.06 6.16 -11.46
N PHE A 46 14.68 5.24 -10.57
CA PHE A 46 15.49 4.75 -9.44
C PHE A 46 15.59 3.22 -9.53
N PRO A 47 16.31 2.68 -10.53
CA PRO A 47 16.47 1.23 -10.64
C PRO A 47 17.24 0.68 -9.42
N PRO A 48 17.02 -0.57 -9.01
CA PRO A 48 17.79 -1.17 -7.92
C PRO A 48 19.27 -1.26 -8.33
N LYS A 49 20.17 -0.78 -7.46
CA LYS A 49 21.63 -0.89 -7.65
C LYS A 49 22.28 -1.87 -6.69
N ARG A 50 21.64 -2.10 -5.54
CA ARG A 50 22.12 -2.98 -4.48
C ARG A 50 21.23 -4.21 -4.41
N GLU A 51 21.80 -5.33 -3.98
CA GLU A 51 21.03 -6.57 -3.79
C GLU A 51 19.85 -6.38 -2.82
N ILE A 52 20.03 -5.55 -1.79
CA ILE A 52 18.97 -5.23 -0.83
C ILE A 52 17.76 -4.55 -1.50
N ASP A 53 17.97 -3.73 -2.53
CA ASP A 53 16.87 -3.07 -3.25
C ASP A 53 16.06 -4.11 -4.05
N VAL A 54 16.75 -5.09 -4.66
CA VAL A 54 16.10 -6.21 -5.34
C VAL A 54 15.34 -7.08 -4.35
N MET A 55 15.90 -7.35 -3.17
CA MET A 55 15.22 -8.09 -2.11
C MET A 55 13.97 -7.35 -1.61
N LEU A 56 14.06 -6.02 -1.46
CA LEU A 56 12.91 -5.18 -1.10
C LEU A 56 11.81 -5.24 -2.17
N ASP A 57 12.16 -5.15 -3.46
CA ASP A 57 11.20 -5.27 -4.55
C ASP A 57 10.47 -6.62 -4.51
N VAL A 58 11.20 -7.73 -4.32
CA VAL A 58 10.60 -9.07 -4.18
C VAL A 58 9.71 -9.16 -2.94
N ALA A 59 10.16 -8.61 -1.80
CA ALA A 59 9.40 -8.60 -0.56
C ALA A 59 8.11 -7.79 -0.68
N ILE A 60 8.16 -6.62 -1.34
CA ILE A 60 6.97 -5.80 -1.65
C ILE A 60 5.99 -6.63 -2.45
N MET A 61 6.44 -7.31 -3.51
CA MET A 61 5.57 -8.13 -4.36
C MET A 61 4.91 -9.26 -3.58
N PHE A 62 5.65 -9.94 -2.71
CA PHE A 62 5.09 -10.95 -1.82
C PHE A 62 4.08 -10.34 -0.82
N ALA A 63 4.37 -9.15 -0.28
CA ALA A 63 3.46 -8.46 0.63
C ALA A 63 2.17 -7.99 -0.06
N LEU A 64 2.23 -7.57 -1.34
CA LEU A 64 1.03 -7.26 -2.13
C LEU A 64 0.16 -8.50 -2.36
N PHE A 65 0.79 -9.66 -2.61
CA PHE A 65 0.08 -10.94 -2.66
C PHE A 65 -0.59 -11.28 -1.34
N LEU A 66 0.14 -11.15 -0.23
CA LEU A 66 -0.38 -11.37 1.12
C LEU A 66 -1.54 -10.41 1.42
N TYR A 67 -1.45 -9.17 0.96
CA TYR A 67 -2.49 -8.17 1.16
C TYR A 67 -3.81 -8.56 0.48
N ILE A 68 -3.77 -9.11 -0.73
CA ILE A 68 -4.97 -9.70 -1.35
C ILE A 68 -5.40 -10.95 -0.60
N TYR A 69 -4.48 -11.87 -0.32
CA TYR A 69 -4.80 -13.16 0.32
C TYR A 69 -5.53 -12.96 1.66
N THR A 70 -5.11 -11.98 2.45
CA THR A 70 -5.66 -11.72 3.78
C THR A 70 -7.08 -11.16 3.77
N THR A 71 -7.64 -10.76 2.62
CA THR A 71 -9.06 -10.36 2.54
C THR A 71 -10.02 -11.52 2.80
N GLN A 72 -9.59 -12.78 2.65
CA GLN A 72 -10.39 -13.96 2.98
C GLN A 72 -10.28 -14.37 4.46
N LEU A 73 -9.39 -13.72 5.22
CA LEU A 73 -9.16 -13.98 6.64
C LEU A 73 -9.89 -12.95 7.51
N SER A 74 -9.27 -12.47 8.59
CA SER A 74 -9.78 -11.41 9.46
C SER A 74 -9.14 -10.05 9.14
N LEU A 75 -9.79 -8.97 9.61
CA LEU A 75 -9.24 -7.61 9.47
C LEU A 75 -7.86 -7.43 10.13
N THR A 76 -7.54 -8.19 11.17
CA THR A 76 -6.21 -8.13 11.79
C THR A 76 -5.13 -8.60 10.83
N TYR A 77 -5.33 -9.72 10.13
CA TYR A 77 -4.40 -10.16 9.08
C TYR A 77 -4.33 -9.16 7.92
N PHE A 78 -5.48 -8.61 7.52
CA PHE A 78 -5.57 -7.58 6.48
C PHE A 78 -4.73 -6.34 6.81
N PHE A 79 -4.90 -5.77 8.01
CA PHE A 79 -4.11 -4.62 8.45
C PHE A 79 -2.64 -4.97 8.65
N GLY A 80 -2.32 -6.17 9.14
CA GLY A 80 -0.95 -6.65 9.26
C GLY A 80 -0.23 -6.70 7.91
N ALA A 81 -0.88 -7.25 6.89
CA ALA A 81 -0.35 -7.28 5.53
C ALA A 81 -0.21 -5.86 4.94
N PHE A 82 -1.20 -4.99 5.16
CA PHE A 82 -1.11 -3.59 4.74
C PHE A 82 0.09 -2.87 5.39
N ILE A 83 0.25 -2.97 6.71
CA ILE A 83 1.37 -2.36 7.44
C ILE A 83 2.70 -2.89 6.89
N LEU A 84 2.82 -4.20 6.65
CA LEU A 84 4.00 -4.79 6.06
C LEU A 84 4.33 -4.16 4.69
N THR A 85 3.33 -3.97 3.81
CA THR A 85 3.56 -3.30 2.51
C THR A 85 4.09 -1.88 2.69
N ARG A 86 3.53 -1.09 3.62
CA ARG A 86 3.94 0.30 3.85
C ARG A 86 5.34 0.39 4.43
N ILE A 87 5.72 -0.52 5.33
CA ILE A 87 7.06 -0.58 5.91
C ILE A 87 8.10 -0.94 4.84
N LEU A 88 7.82 -1.94 4.00
CA LEU A 88 8.73 -2.33 2.92
C LEU A 88 8.91 -1.20 1.90
N ASP A 89 7.81 -0.56 1.50
CA ASP A 89 7.84 0.60 0.59
C ASP A 89 8.59 1.80 1.21
N TYR A 90 8.44 2.03 2.52
CA TYR A 90 9.23 3.04 3.24
C TYR A 90 10.74 2.75 3.13
N PHE A 91 11.18 1.52 3.38
CA PHE A 91 12.59 1.17 3.26
C PHE A 91 13.11 1.26 1.82
N TRP A 92 12.29 0.89 0.84
CA TRP A 92 12.63 1.04 -0.57
C TRP A 92 12.83 2.51 -0.97
N LEU A 93 11.91 3.39 -0.55
CA LEU A 93 12.03 4.84 -0.77
C LEU A 93 13.24 5.44 -0.03
N LEU A 94 13.52 4.96 1.19
CA LEU A 94 14.66 5.44 1.98
C LEU A 94 15.99 5.05 1.31
N SER A 95 16.11 3.81 0.83
CA SER A 95 17.26 3.35 0.07
C SER A 95 17.43 4.18 -1.20
N SER A 96 16.34 4.36 -1.96
CA SER A 96 16.32 5.19 -3.18
C SER A 96 16.77 6.62 -2.91
N LYS A 97 16.30 7.23 -1.81
CA LYS A 97 16.69 8.58 -1.41
C LYS A 97 18.19 8.70 -1.13
N GLN A 98 18.75 7.75 -0.40
CA GLN A 98 20.16 7.76 -0.01
C GLN A 98 21.09 7.55 -1.20
N GLU A 99 20.70 6.67 -2.12
CA GLU A 99 21.51 6.29 -3.28
C GLU A 99 21.44 7.32 -4.41
N TYR A 100 20.24 7.83 -4.72
CA TYR A 100 20.03 8.69 -5.89
C TYR A 100 20.04 10.18 -5.60
N GLN A 101 19.92 10.58 -4.32
CA GLN A 101 19.87 11.99 -3.91
C GLN A 101 18.93 12.83 -4.81
N PRO A 102 17.65 12.41 -4.91
CA PRO A 102 16.69 13.03 -5.82
C PRO A 102 16.58 14.54 -5.56
N SER A 103 16.35 15.30 -6.62
CA SER A 103 16.18 16.76 -6.55
C SER A 103 14.86 17.21 -7.19
N GLY A 104 14.45 18.45 -6.92
CA GLY A 104 13.21 19.02 -7.46
C GLY A 104 11.96 18.21 -7.11
N VAL A 105 11.13 17.91 -8.11
CA VAL A 105 9.84 17.22 -7.95
C VAL A 105 10.01 15.81 -7.38
N ASP A 106 11.07 15.11 -7.78
CA ASP A 106 11.31 13.72 -7.34
C ASP A 106 11.67 13.64 -5.85
N ALA A 107 12.37 14.66 -5.33
CA ALA A 107 12.64 14.78 -3.90
C ALA A 107 11.35 14.98 -3.09
N VAL A 108 10.43 15.81 -3.61
CA VAL A 108 9.13 16.05 -2.99
C VAL A 108 8.32 14.76 -2.98
N TYR A 109 8.22 14.06 -4.12
CA TYR A 109 7.55 12.77 -4.21
C TYR A 109 8.08 11.76 -3.19
N ILE A 110 9.40 11.53 -3.14
CA ILE A 110 10.01 10.55 -2.20
C ILE A 110 9.74 10.95 -0.75
N ASN A 111 9.92 12.23 -0.40
CA ASN A 111 9.71 12.69 0.99
C ASN A 111 8.23 12.63 1.40
N SER A 112 7.31 12.93 0.49
CA SER A 112 5.87 12.80 0.72
C SER A 112 5.50 11.35 1.02
N TRP A 113 5.91 10.40 0.17
CA TRP A 113 5.58 8.99 0.37
C TRP A 113 6.27 8.37 1.58
N LEU A 114 7.50 8.76 1.92
CA LEU A 114 8.13 8.36 3.18
C LEU A 114 7.28 8.78 4.38
N ARG A 115 6.79 10.02 4.40
CA ARG A 115 5.94 10.52 5.48
C ARG A 115 4.58 9.81 5.52
N PHE A 116 3.93 9.66 4.37
CA PHE A 116 2.60 9.06 4.30
C PHE A 116 2.63 7.56 4.58
N ASN A 117 3.63 6.80 4.11
CA ASN A 117 3.76 5.39 4.48
C ASN A 117 3.89 5.18 5.99
N LEU A 118 4.61 6.07 6.69
CA LEU A 118 4.70 6.03 8.15
C LEU A 118 3.37 6.37 8.81
N ILE A 119 2.69 7.43 8.36
CA ILE A 119 1.35 7.79 8.86
C ILE A 119 0.37 6.63 8.65
N GLU A 120 0.36 6.01 7.47
CA GLU A 120 -0.50 4.88 7.13
C GLU A 120 -0.21 3.64 7.96
N SER A 121 1.06 3.36 8.24
CA SER A 121 1.44 2.27 9.13
C SER A 121 0.91 2.50 10.55
N VAL A 122 1.01 3.74 11.05
CA VAL A 122 0.53 4.10 12.39
C VAL A 122 -1.00 4.06 12.47
N THR A 123 -1.71 4.63 11.49
CA THR A 123 -3.17 4.63 11.48
C THR A 123 -3.73 3.22 11.28
N ALA A 124 -3.13 2.41 10.41
CA ALA A 124 -3.48 0.99 10.28
C ALA A 124 -3.15 0.20 11.54
N GLY A 125 -2.05 0.51 12.24
CA GLY A 125 -1.72 -0.10 13.53
C GLY A 125 -2.76 0.20 14.61
N PHE A 126 -3.30 1.43 14.62
CA PHE A 126 -4.40 1.80 15.51
C PHE A 126 -5.69 1.04 15.16
N LEU A 127 -6.05 0.93 13.87
CA LEU A 127 -7.21 0.15 13.43
C LEU A 127 -7.05 -1.35 13.66
N PHE A 128 -5.83 -1.88 13.55
CA PHE A 128 -5.48 -3.25 13.92
C PHE A 128 -5.76 -3.51 15.40
N TRP A 129 -5.34 -2.59 16.28
CA TRP A 129 -5.59 -2.70 17.72
C TRP A 129 -7.10 -2.63 18.04
N ILE A 130 -7.84 -1.73 17.38
CA ILE A 130 -9.30 -1.66 17.49
C ILE A 130 -9.94 -2.98 17.03
N ALA A 131 -9.48 -3.54 15.90
CA ALA A 131 -10.02 -4.79 15.36
C ALA A 131 -9.85 -5.98 16.31
N LEU A 132 -8.79 -6.00 17.14
CA LEU A 132 -8.61 -7.03 18.18
C LEU A 132 -9.68 -6.95 19.27
N SER A 133 -10.16 -5.74 19.60
CA SER A 133 -11.17 -5.57 20.66
C SER A 133 -12.54 -6.16 20.31
N SER A 134 -12.83 -6.36 19.01
CA SER A 134 -14.12 -6.86 18.50
C SER A 134 -15.37 -6.06 18.92
N ILE A 135 -15.18 -4.83 19.43
CA ILE A 135 -16.28 -3.96 19.89
C ILE A 135 -16.99 -3.29 18.71
N ILE A 136 -16.23 -2.96 17.66
CA ILE A 136 -16.73 -2.22 16.49
C ILE A 136 -16.99 -3.20 15.35
N PRO A 137 -18.13 -3.08 14.63
CA PRO A 137 -18.40 -3.90 13.46
C PRO A 137 -17.28 -3.81 12.41
N VAL A 138 -16.89 -4.96 11.88
CA VAL A 138 -15.82 -5.13 10.87
C VAL A 138 -15.98 -4.17 9.69
N LEU A 139 -17.20 -4.07 9.15
CA LEU A 139 -17.49 -3.20 8.02
C LEU A 139 -17.23 -1.71 8.34
N THR A 140 -17.54 -1.26 9.56
CA THR A 140 -17.28 0.13 9.99
C THR A 140 -15.80 0.43 10.03
N ILE A 141 -14.99 -0.48 10.58
CA ILE A 141 -13.53 -0.33 10.62
C ILE A 141 -12.95 -0.27 9.21
N LEU A 142 -13.43 -1.15 8.31
CA LEU A 142 -13.00 -1.19 6.91
C LEU A 142 -13.36 0.12 6.18
N LEU A 143 -14.57 0.65 6.34
CA LEU A 143 -14.97 1.90 5.68
C LEU A 143 -14.16 3.10 6.19
N ILE A 144 -13.85 3.15 7.49
CA ILE A 144 -12.94 4.17 8.05
C ILE A 144 -11.56 4.06 7.42
N PHE A 145 -11.03 2.85 7.32
CA PHE A 145 -9.72 2.61 6.68
C PHE A 145 -9.71 3.10 5.23
N ILE A 146 -10.71 2.72 4.43
CA ILE A 146 -10.84 3.13 3.04
C ILE A 146 -10.91 4.66 2.93
N GLY A 147 -11.73 5.31 3.78
CA GLY A 147 -11.83 6.77 3.82
C GLY A 147 -10.49 7.44 4.14
N LEU A 148 -9.76 6.93 5.12
CA LEU A 148 -8.42 7.43 5.47
C LEU A 148 -7.42 7.26 4.31
N ARG A 149 -7.44 6.11 3.62
CA ARG A 149 -6.58 5.86 2.46
C ARG A 149 -6.84 6.84 1.32
N VAL A 150 -8.11 7.08 1.01
CA VAL A 150 -8.49 8.07 -0.02
C VAL A 150 -8.01 9.47 0.35
N ILE A 151 -8.21 9.89 1.61
CA ILE A 151 -7.74 11.20 2.08
C ILE A 151 -6.22 11.31 1.95
N ILE A 152 -5.47 10.31 2.41
CA ILE A 152 -4.01 10.30 2.34
C ILE A 152 -3.54 10.34 0.88
N ARG A 153 -4.18 9.57 0.00
CA ARG A 153 -3.87 9.57 -1.44
C ARG A 153 -4.03 10.95 -2.08
N ILE A 154 -5.13 11.64 -1.78
CA ILE A 154 -5.40 13.00 -2.28
C ILE A 154 -4.33 13.96 -1.76
N LEU A 155 -4.05 13.94 -0.45
CA LEU A 155 -3.05 14.81 0.18
C LEU A 155 -1.63 14.56 -0.38
N ALA A 156 -1.25 13.30 -0.57
CA ALA A 156 0.04 12.94 -1.16
C ALA A 156 0.14 13.49 -2.59
N SER A 157 -0.86 13.21 -3.42
CA SER A 157 -0.89 13.63 -4.82
C SER A 157 -0.86 15.15 -5.01
N TRP A 158 -1.46 15.91 -4.08
CA TRP A 158 -1.37 17.37 -4.06
C TRP A 158 0.03 17.88 -3.76
N GLN A 159 0.82 17.20 -2.92
CA GLN A 159 2.16 17.65 -2.55
C GLN A 159 3.16 17.60 -3.72
N TYR A 160 3.13 16.52 -4.51
CA TYR A 160 4.02 16.37 -5.67
C TYR A 160 3.32 16.70 -7.01
N LYS A 161 2.16 17.36 -6.97
CA LYS A 161 1.43 17.93 -8.12
C LYS A 161 1.12 16.93 -9.25
N LYS A 162 0.83 15.67 -8.93
CA LYS A 162 0.45 14.67 -9.94
C LYS A 162 -1.01 14.79 -10.37
N ILE A 163 -1.87 15.39 -9.54
CA ILE A 163 -3.25 15.72 -9.91
C ILE A 163 -3.25 17.15 -10.47
N HIS A 164 -3.62 17.23 -11.75
CA HIS A 164 -3.74 18.44 -12.56
C HIS A 164 -4.19 19.70 -11.80
N PHE A 165 -3.28 20.67 -11.74
CA PHE A 165 -3.61 22.06 -12.04
C PHE A 165 -2.54 22.55 -13.03
N VAL A 166 -2.72 22.14 -14.29
CA VAL A 166 -2.24 22.88 -15.46
C VAL A 166 -3.37 23.83 -15.84
#